data_AF-A0A9Q8UUE4-F1
#
_entry.id   AF-A0A9Q8UUE4-F1
#
_cell.length_a   1.000
_cell.length_b   1.000
_cell.length_c   1.000
_cell.angle_alpha   90.00
_cell.angle_beta   90.00
_cell.angle_gamma   90.00
#
_symmetry.space_group_name_H-M   'P 1'
#
loop_
_entity.id
_entity.type
_entity.pdbx_description
1 polymer ?
#
loop_
_entity_poly.entity_id
_entity_poly.type
_entity_poly.pdbx_seq_one_letter_code
_entity_poly.pdbx_strand_id
1 'polypeptide(L)'
;MSRRLGHTIQLHEAKISLLKKEVKRLEGELKDANDLNEVKEQLCDFASGVMTTKDNELRELKKENESLRRRLDIRERSVKQFLASATKEETTAAALEAQAQQYLEMVKGQQADIASREKENEWLKWQYDHAKKYQKCAEDLQELVDALLVENRQLFANQK
;
A
#
# COMPACT_ATOMS: atom_id res chain seq x y z
N MET A 1 -60.32 25.47 28.66
CA MET A 1 -59.03 26.03 28.19
C MET A 1 -59.29 27.21 27.25
N SER A 2 -58.49 28.28 27.30
CA SER A 2 -58.70 29.46 26.42
C SER A 2 -58.15 29.20 25.00
N ARG A 3 -58.73 29.84 23.97
CA ARG A 3 -58.24 29.77 22.58
C ARG A 3 -56.75 30.08 22.44
N ARG A 4 -56.21 31.01 23.25
CA ARG A 4 -54.77 31.33 23.28
C ARG A 4 -53.93 30.16 23.77
N LEU A 5 -54.38 29.46 24.82
CA LEU A 5 -53.68 28.30 25.37
C LEU A 5 -53.63 27.15 24.34
N GLY A 6 -54.74 26.90 23.63
CA GLY A 6 -54.81 25.88 22.58
C GLY A 6 -53.85 26.15 21.41
N HIS A 7 -53.74 27.40 20.97
CA HIS A 7 -52.83 27.78 19.88
C HIS A 7 -51.35 27.68 20.29
N THR A 8 -51.00 28.06 21.52
CA THR A 8 -49.64 27.90 22.05
C THR A 8 -49.24 26.43 22.14
N ILE A 9 -50.14 25.55 22.57
CA ILE A 9 -49.90 24.10 22.63
C ILE A 9 -49.63 23.55 21.22
N GLN A 10 -50.45 23.88 20.22
CA GLN A 10 -50.24 23.43 18.84
C GLN A 10 -48.89 23.87 18.25
N LEU A 11 -48.45 25.11 18.54
CA LEU A 11 -47.12 25.60 18.14
C LEU A 11 -45.98 24.79 18.78
N HIS A 12 -46.12 24.43 20.06
CA HIS A 12 -45.12 23.63 20.77
C HIS A 12 -45.09 22.18 20.27
N GLU A 13 -46.25 21.59 20.00
CA GLU A 13 -46.36 20.25 19.41
C GLU A 13 -45.70 20.18 18.02
N ALA A 14 -45.88 21.21 17.19
CA ALA A 14 -45.20 21.31 15.89
C ALA A 14 -43.67 21.42 16.04
N LYS A 15 -43.19 22.23 17.00
CA LYS A 15 -41.75 22.37 17.29
C LYS A 15 -41.14 21.05 17.81
N ILE A 16 -41.84 20.34 18.68
CA ILE A 16 -41.44 19.02 19.17
C ILE A 16 -41.37 18.02 18.01
N SER A 17 -42.34 18.06 17.07
CA SER A 17 -42.33 17.19 15.90
C SER A 17 -41.12 17.44 14.99
N LEU A 18 -40.75 18.70 14.77
CA LEU A 18 -39.55 19.07 13.99
C LEU A 18 -38.26 18.60 14.68
N LEU A 19 -38.14 18.83 15.99
CA LEU A 19 -36.98 18.38 16.76
C LEU A 19 -36.83 16.85 16.71
N LYS A 20 -37.93 16.09 16.79
CA LYS A 20 -37.90 14.63 16.64
C LYS A 20 -37.39 14.17 15.28
N LYS A 21 -37.75 14.86 14.20
CA LYS A 21 -37.24 14.56 12.85
C LYS A 21 -35.74 14.83 12.76
N GLU A 22 -35.30 15.93 13.35
CA GLU A 22 -33.89 16.32 13.33
C GLU A 22 -33.02 15.37 14.15
N VAL A 23 -33.47 14.96 15.34
CA VAL A 23 -32.79 13.92 16.13
C VAL A 23 -32.65 12.62 15.32
N LYS A 24 -33.72 12.18 14.65
CA LYS A 24 -33.67 10.97 13.83
C LYS A 24 -32.71 11.09 12.63
N ARG A 25 -32.59 12.28 12.04
CA ARG A 25 -31.61 12.56 10.97
C ARG A 25 -30.19 12.45 11.51
N LEU A 26 -29.90 13.09 12.64
CA LEU A 26 -28.59 13.07 13.29
C LEU A 26 -28.19 11.67 13.78
N GLU A 27 -29.14 10.87 14.27
CA GLU A 27 -28.91 9.46 14.61
C GLU A 27 -28.48 8.63 13.38
N GLY A 28 -29.07 8.92 12.21
CA GLY A 28 -28.66 8.30 10.94
C GLY A 28 -27.24 8.70 10.53
N GLU A 29 -26.93 10.00 10.54
CA GLU A 29 -25.59 10.50 10.21
C GLU A 29 -24.51 9.99 11.17
N LEU A 30 -24.85 9.86 12.45
CA LEU A 30 -23.96 9.26 13.45
C LEU A 30 -23.67 7.78 13.16
N LYS A 31 -24.70 7.03 12.73
CA LYS A 31 -24.52 5.63 12.34
C LYS A 31 -23.62 5.53 11.11
N ASP A 32 -23.89 6.31 10.07
CA ASP A 32 -23.09 6.30 8.84
C ASP A 32 -21.62 6.68 9.12
N ALA A 33 -21.38 7.63 10.03
CA ALA A 33 -20.03 8.01 10.47
C ALA A 33 -19.31 6.87 11.22
N ASN A 34 -20.02 6.13 12.08
CA ASN A 34 -19.44 4.97 12.78
C ASN A 34 -19.12 3.82 11.81
N ASP A 35 -20.01 3.54 10.85
CA ASP A 35 -19.79 2.52 9.82
C ASP A 35 -18.57 2.91 8.94
N LEU A 36 -18.42 4.20 8.59
CA LEU A 36 -17.24 4.72 7.91
C LEU A 36 -15.95 4.56 8.73
N ASN A 37 -16.02 4.76 10.05
CA ASN A 37 -14.87 4.57 10.93
C ASN A 37 -14.43 3.10 10.99
N GLU A 38 -15.36 2.16 11.03
CA GLU A 38 -15.03 0.72 10.99
C GLU A 38 -14.36 0.31 9.67
N VAL A 39 -14.90 0.78 8.54
CA VAL A 39 -14.31 0.55 7.21
C VAL A 39 -12.90 1.18 7.13
N LYS A 40 -12.71 2.34 7.75
CA LYS A 40 -11.42 3.03 7.83
C LYS A 40 -10.39 2.21 8.62
N GLU A 41 -10.76 1.67 9.77
CA GLU A 41 -9.87 0.82 10.59
C GLU A 41 -9.43 -0.42 9.81
N GLN A 42 -10.37 -1.10 9.13
CA GLN A 42 -10.07 -2.26 8.28
C GLN A 42 -9.13 -1.91 7.12
N LEU A 43 -9.32 -0.76 6.47
CA LEU A 43 -8.45 -0.28 5.40
C LEU A 43 -7.04 0.05 5.90
N CYS A 44 -6.92 0.70 7.07
CA CYS A 44 -5.63 0.99 7.71
C CYS A 44 -4.86 -0.29 8.05
N ASP A 45 -5.52 -1.27 8.67
CA ASP A 45 -4.91 -2.54 9.05
C ASP A 45 -4.45 -3.33 7.82
N PHE A 46 -5.30 -3.40 6.79
CA PHE A 46 -4.95 -4.04 5.53
C PHE A 46 -3.76 -3.36 4.85
N ALA A 47 -3.78 -2.03 4.72
CA ALA A 47 -2.71 -1.27 4.09
C ALA A 47 -1.39 -1.44 4.85
N SER A 48 -1.41 -1.38 6.18
CA SER A 48 -0.24 -1.55 7.04
C SER A 48 0.34 -2.97 6.95
N GLY A 49 -0.53 -3.98 6.90
CA GLY A 49 -0.14 -5.37 6.69
C GLY A 49 0.56 -5.56 5.34
N VAL A 50 -0.04 -5.06 4.25
CA VAL A 50 0.56 -5.12 2.91
C VAL A 50 1.87 -4.37 2.86
N MET A 51 1.97 -3.17 3.42
CA MET A 51 3.22 -2.39 3.44
C MET A 51 4.34 -3.13 4.15
N THR A 52 4.07 -3.73 5.30
CA THR A 52 5.07 -4.45 6.09
C THR A 52 5.56 -5.70 5.37
N THR A 53 4.63 -6.51 4.84
CA THR A 53 4.98 -7.73 4.10
C THR A 53 5.75 -7.41 2.83
N LYS A 54 5.28 -6.42 2.06
CA LYS A 54 5.90 -6.05 0.78
C LYS A 54 7.24 -5.35 0.95
N ASP A 55 7.44 -4.55 1.99
CA ASP A 55 8.75 -3.97 2.29
C ASP A 55 9.79 -5.06 2.62
N ASN A 56 9.39 -6.08 3.40
CA ASN A 56 10.27 -7.21 3.71
C ASN A 56 10.60 -8.03 2.46
N GLU A 57 9.61 -8.36 1.63
CA GLU A 57 9.83 -9.07 0.35
C GLU A 57 10.74 -8.26 -0.60
N LEU A 58 10.51 -6.94 -0.72
CA LEU A 58 11.36 -6.04 -1.52
C LEU A 58 12.81 -6.03 -1.02
N ARG A 59 13.01 -6.03 0.29
CA ARG A 59 14.34 -6.00 0.90
C ARG A 59 15.11 -7.28 0.63
N GLU A 60 14.47 -8.44 0.80
CA GLU A 60 15.11 -9.73 0.53
C GLU A 60 15.39 -9.91 -0.97
N LEU A 61 14.44 -9.56 -1.85
CA LEU A 61 14.66 -9.60 -3.30
C LEU A 61 15.79 -8.68 -3.75
N LYS A 62 15.93 -7.49 -3.15
CA LYS A 62 17.06 -6.59 -3.45
C LYS A 62 18.39 -7.21 -3.04
N LYS A 63 18.49 -7.85 -1.88
CA LYS A 63 19.69 -8.56 -1.45
C LYS A 63 20.02 -9.74 -2.37
N GLU A 64 19.01 -10.51 -2.77
CA GLU A 64 19.18 -11.62 -3.72
C GLU A 64 19.69 -11.13 -5.06
N ASN A 65 19.09 -10.05 -5.60
CA ASN A 65 19.51 -9.47 -6.87
C ASN A 65 20.95 -8.92 -6.79
N GLU A 66 21.30 -8.23 -5.71
CA GLU A 66 22.67 -7.76 -5.49
C GLU A 66 23.68 -8.92 -5.37
N SER A 67 23.30 -10.00 -4.69
CA SER A 67 24.09 -11.22 -4.57
C SER A 67 24.30 -11.89 -5.94
N LEU A 68 23.26 -12.00 -6.76
CA LEU A 68 23.35 -12.52 -8.13
C LEU A 68 24.25 -11.66 -9.01
N ARG A 69 24.12 -10.33 -8.94
CA ARG A 69 24.97 -9.38 -9.67
C ARG A 69 26.44 -9.51 -9.28
N ARG A 70 26.75 -9.63 -7.98
CA ARG A 70 28.12 -9.87 -7.51
C ARG A 70 28.68 -11.21 -8.02
N ARG A 71 27.88 -12.27 -8.02
CA ARG A 71 28.30 -13.58 -8.57
C ARG A 71 28.54 -13.52 -10.07
N LEU A 72 27.70 -12.80 -10.80
CA LEU A 72 27.84 -12.60 -12.24
C LEU A 72 29.16 -11.86 -12.54
N ASP A 73 29.43 -10.76 -11.85
CA ASP A 73 30.67 -9.98 -12.02
C ASP A 73 31.93 -10.81 -11.70
N ILE A 74 31.92 -11.62 -10.63
CA ILE A 74 33.02 -12.55 -10.34
C ILE A 74 33.22 -13.54 -11.49
N ARG A 75 32.14 -14.13 -12.01
CA ARG A 75 32.23 -15.09 -13.14
C ARG A 75 32.74 -14.43 -14.41
N GLU A 76 32.25 -13.24 -14.75
CA GLU A 76 32.73 -12.48 -15.90
C GLU A 76 34.23 -12.16 -15.79
N ARG A 77 34.70 -11.79 -14.60
CA ARG A 77 36.12 -11.57 -14.34
C ARG A 77 36.95 -12.85 -14.47
N SER A 78 36.49 -13.95 -13.89
CA SER A 78 37.15 -15.26 -14.01
C SER A 78 37.25 -15.73 -15.46
N VAL A 79 36.19 -15.52 -16.26
CA VAL A 79 36.18 -15.86 -17.69
C VAL A 79 37.18 -14.99 -18.46
N LYS A 80 37.20 -13.68 -18.23
CA LYS A 80 38.18 -12.78 -18.86
C LYS A 80 39.62 -13.20 -18.54
N GLN A 81 39.87 -13.60 -17.30
CA GLN A 81 41.19 -14.08 -16.88
C GLN A 81 41.55 -15.41 -17.54
N PHE A 82 40.60 -16.35 -17.62
CA PHE A 82 40.79 -17.63 -18.30
C PHE A 82 41.09 -17.45 -19.79
N LEU A 83 40.33 -16.61 -20.49
CA LEU A 83 40.58 -16.29 -21.90
C LEU A 83 41.95 -15.62 -22.09
N ALA A 84 42.36 -14.75 -21.17
CA ALA A 84 43.68 -14.13 -21.20
C ALA A 84 44.83 -15.14 -20.95
N SER A 85 44.65 -16.13 -20.08
CA SER A 85 45.66 -17.19 -19.85
C SER A 85 45.70 -18.22 -20.98
N ALA A 86 44.55 -18.54 -21.58
CA ALA A 86 44.45 -19.43 -22.72
C ALA A 86 45.23 -18.96 -23.96
N THR A 87 45.41 -17.64 -24.13
CA THR A 87 46.27 -17.10 -25.21
C THR A 87 47.77 -17.33 -24.99
N LYS A 88 48.19 -17.81 -23.82
CA LYS A 88 49.61 -18.07 -23.48
C LYS A 88 49.96 -19.57 -23.43
N GLU A 89 48.98 -20.45 -23.35
CA GLU A 89 49.16 -21.91 -23.33
C GLU A 89 48.63 -22.50 -24.64
N GLU A 90 49.35 -23.44 -25.27
CA GLU A 90 48.92 -24.17 -26.50
C GLU A 90 47.73 -25.11 -26.23
N THR A 91 46.65 -24.55 -25.71
CA THR A 91 45.36 -25.22 -25.56
C THR A 91 44.64 -25.20 -26.90
N THR A 92 44.05 -26.34 -27.31
CA THR A 92 43.42 -26.46 -28.61
C THR A 92 42.20 -25.53 -28.70
N ALA A 93 42.12 -24.77 -29.80
CA ALA A 93 41.07 -23.75 -30.00
C ALA A 93 39.65 -24.29 -29.78
N ALA A 94 39.38 -25.55 -30.14
CA ALA A 94 38.07 -26.20 -29.97
C ALA A 94 37.67 -26.40 -28.49
N ALA A 95 38.62 -26.69 -27.59
CA ALA A 95 38.32 -26.82 -26.16
C ALA A 95 37.99 -25.48 -25.53
N LEU A 96 38.70 -24.42 -25.93
CA LEU A 96 38.43 -23.04 -25.52
C LEU A 96 37.09 -22.53 -26.03
N GLU A 97 36.73 -22.86 -27.27
CA GLU A 97 35.46 -22.48 -27.89
C GLU A 97 34.28 -23.16 -27.20
N ALA A 98 34.37 -24.48 -26.93
CA ALA A 98 33.35 -25.21 -26.19
C ALA A 98 33.13 -24.66 -24.78
N GLN A 99 34.22 -24.32 -24.07
CA GLN A 99 34.15 -23.75 -22.73
C GLN A 99 33.58 -22.31 -22.75
N ALA A 100 33.97 -21.50 -23.74
CA ALA A 100 33.41 -20.17 -23.95
C ALA A 100 31.90 -20.21 -24.25
N GLN A 101 31.44 -21.19 -25.04
CA GLN A 101 30.02 -21.42 -25.32
C GLN A 101 29.23 -21.70 -24.02
N GLN A 102 29.72 -22.61 -23.18
CA GLN A 102 29.09 -22.93 -21.88
C GLN A 102 29.01 -21.71 -20.96
N TYR A 103 30.03 -20.85 -20.94
CA TYR A 103 30.00 -19.62 -20.16
C TYR A 103 29.00 -18.60 -20.70
N LEU A 104 28.89 -18.47 -22.02
CA LEU A 104 27.92 -17.60 -22.67
C LEU A 104 26.49 -17.99 -22.32
N GLU A 105 26.17 -19.28 -22.32
CA GLU A 105 24.86 -19.79 -21.90
C GLU A 105 24.60 -19.51 -20.41
N MET A 106 25.60 -19.71 -19.55
CA MET A 106 25.50 -19.45 -18.12
C MET A 106 25.28 -17.96 -17.79
N VAL A 107 26.00 -17.06 -18.46
CA VAL A 107 25.84 -15.60 -18.32
C VAL A 107 24.45 -15.17 -18.78
N LYS A 108 23.99 -15.68 -19.93
CA LYS A 108 22.63 -15.42 -20.43
C LYS A 108 21.56 -15.90 -19.44
N GLY A 109 21.75 -17.07 -18.85
CA GLY A 109 20.85 -17.59 -17.81
C GLY A 109 20.79 -16.66 -16.59
N GLN A 110 21.94 -16.25 -16.06
CA GLN A 110 21.99 -15.33 -14.92
C GLN A 110 21.43 -13.93 -15.23
N GLN A 111 21.63 -13.42 -16.45
CA GLN A 111 21.01 -12.16 -16.88
C GLN A 111 19.49 -12.27 -16.98
N ALA A 112 18.96 -13.40 -17.45
CA ALA A 112 17.52 -13.65 -17.47
C ALA A 112 16.94 -13.73 -16.05
N ASP A 113 17.63 -14.39 -15.12
CA ASP A 113 17.23 -14.45 -13.70
C ASP A 113 17.20 -13.05 -13.07
N ILE A 114 18.22 -12.23 -13.30
CA ILE A 114 18.28 -10.84 -12.80
C ILE A 114 17.10 -10.04 -13.35
N ALA A 115 16.85 -10.09 -14.67
CA ALA A 115 15.76 -9.35 -15.30
C ALA A 115 14.37 -9.80 -14.79
N SER A 116 14.20 -11.10 -14.54
CA SER A 116 12.97 -11.65 -13.95
C SER A 116 12.74 -11.08 -12.54
N ARG A 117 13.77 -11.08 -11.70
CA ARG A 117 13.71 -10.54 -10.34
C ARG A 117 13.51 -9.03 -10.30
N GLU A 118 13.98 -8.29 -11.29
CA GLU A 118 13.72 -6.85 -11.41
C GLU A 118 12.26 -6.55 -11.66
N LYS A 119 11.61 -7.30 -12.55
CA LYS A 119 10.16 -7.17 -12.78
C LYS A 119 9.35 -7.49 -11.53
N GLU A 120 9.75 -8.51 -10.77
CA GLU A 120 9.14 -8.83 -9.48
C GLU A 120 9.30 -7.69 -8.47
N ASN A 121 10.48 -7.05 -8.43
CA ASN A 121 10.76 -5.88 -7.60
C ASN A 121 9.86 -4.69 -7.96
N GLU A 122 9.69 -4.42 -9.25
CA GLU A 122 8.78 -3.36 -9.74
C GLU A 122 7.33 -3.64 -9.36
N TRP A 123 6.87 -4.88 -9.49
CA TRP A 123 5.52 -5.29 -9.10
C TRP A 123 5.27 -5.12 -7.60
N LEU A 124 6.20 -5.56 -6.75
CA LEU A 124 6.08 -5.40 -5.30
C LEU A 124 6.11 -3.93 -4.89
N LYS A 125 6.93 -3.11 -5.54
CA LYS A 125 6.95 -1.66 -5.33
C LYS A 125 5.61 -1.04 -5.69
N TRP A 126 5.00 -1.44 -6.81
CA TRP A 126 3.68 -0.97 -7.21
C TRP A 126 2.60 -1.31 -6.16
N GLN A 127 2.64 -2.51 -5.59
CA GLN A 127 1.73 -2.93 -4.52
C GLN A 127 1.94 -2.10 -3.24
N TYR A 128 3.19 -1.88 -2.85
CA TYR A 128 3.54 -1.03 -1.70
C TYR A 128 3.05 0.41 -1.88
N ASP A 129 3.31 1.01 -3.04
CA ASP A 129 2.90 2.38 -3.35
C ASP A 129 1.37 2.52 -3.36
N HIS A 130 0.62 1.49 -3.79
CA HIS A 130 -0.84 1.48 -3.71
C HIS A 130 -1.37 1.33 -2.28
N ALA A 131 -0.79 0.45 -1.48
CA ALA A 131 -1.15 0.30 -0.08
C ALA A 131 -0.98 1.63 0.68
N LYS A 132 0.11 2.37 0.40
CA LYS A 132 0.36 3.70 0.97
C LYS A 132 -0.72 4.72 0.61
N LYS A 133 -1.28 4.66 -0.61
CA LYS A 133 -2.40 5.54 -1.01
C LYS A 133 -3.67 5.21 -0.23
N TYR A 134 -3.95 3.93 0.02
CA TYR A 134 -5.10 3.52 0.82
C TYR A 134 -4.95 3.94 2.29
N GLN A 135 -3.76 3.82 2.86
CA GLN A 135 -3.47 4.34 4.20
C GLN A 135 -3.75 5.83 4.29
N LYS A 136 -3.25 6.63 3.33
CA LYS A 136 -3.52 8.07 3.32
C LYS A 136 -5.00 8.39 3.20
N CYS A 137 -5.72 7.68 2.32
CA CYS A 137 -7.18 7.85 2.19
C CYS A 137 -7.91 7.60 3.51
N ALA A 138 -7.47 6.58 4.26
CA ALA A 138 -8.01 6.26 5.57
C ALA A 138 -7.66 7.31 6.64
N GLU A 139 -6.47 7.92 6.58
CA GLU A 139 -6.08 9.07 7.40
C GLU A 139 -6.95 10.30 7.08
N ASP A 140 -7.08 10.66 5.80
CA ASP A 140 -7.92 11.78 5.35
C ASP A 140 -9.40 11.59 5.77
N LEU A 141 -9.91 10.34 5.73
CA LEU A 141 -11.28 10.02 6.18
C LEU A 141 -11.44 10.18 7.70
N GLN A 142 -10.42 9.81 8.50
CA GLN A 142 -10.45 10.03 9.95
C GLN A 142 -10.56 11.52 10.28
N GLU A 143 -9.80 12.37 9.59
CA GLU A 143 -9.84 13.81 9.82
C GLU A 143 -11.25 14.39 9.59
N LEU A 144 -11.95 13.89 8.56
CA LEU A 144 -13.34 14.28 8.29
C LEU A 144 -14.31 13.80 9.37
N VAL A 145 -14.17 12.55 9.84
CA VAL A 145 -15.00 12.00 10.91
C VAL A 145 -14.78 12.77 12.21
N ASP A 146 -13.54 13.06 12.57
CA ASP A 146 -13.18 13.82 13.77
C ASP A 146 -13.77 15.24 13.71
N ALA A 147 -13.70 15.90 12.54
CA ALA A 147 -14.32 17.21 12.33
C ALA A 147 -15.85 17.18 12.52
N LEU A 148 -16.54 16.22 11.91
CA LEU A 148 -18.00 16.05 12.04
C LEU A 148 -18.43 15.76 13.48
N LEU A 149 -17.66 14.96 14.22
CA LEU A 149 -17.95 14.66 15.63
C LEU A 149 -17.80 15.90 16.52
N VAL A 150 -16.81 16.75 16.25
CA VAL A 150 -16.62 18.02 16.97
C VAL A 150 -17.79 18.97 16.68
N GLU A 151 -18.18 19.14 15.41
CA GLU A 151 -19.32 19.98 15.02
C GLU A 151 -20.63 19.48 15.65
N ASN A 152 -20.87 18.16 15.63
CA ASN A 152 -22.04 17.57 16.29
C ASN A 152 -22.07 17.89 17.79
N ARG A 153 -20.94 17.71 18.50
CA ARG A 153 -20.86 18.03 19.95
C ARG A 153 -21.18 19.49 20.24
N GLN A 154 -20.72 20.42 19.39
CA GLN A 154 -21.02 21.85 19.54
C GLN A 154 -22.52 22.15 19.32
N LEU A 155 -23.14 21.54 18.31
CA LEU A 155 -24.58 21.68 18.07
C LEU A 155 -25.41 21.21 19.26
N PHE A 156 -25.08 20.05 19.84
CA PHE A 156 -25.75 19.54 21.04
C PHE A 156 -25.55 20.43 22.28
N ALA A 157 -24.36 21.04 22.43
CA ALA A 157 -24.11 21.99 23.52
C ALA A 157 -24.94 23.28 23.38
N ASN A 158 -25.13 23.77 22.15
CA ASN A 158 -25.90 24.98 21.85
C ASN A 158 -27.44 24.79 21.88
N GLN A 159 -27.92 23.55 21.96
CA GLN A 159 -29.35 23.24 22.09
C GLN A 159 -29.83 23.13 23.55
N LYS A 160 -28.90 23.05 24.53
CA LYS A 160 -29.22 23.03 25.97
C LYS A 160 -29.39 24.44 26.53
#